data_AF-T0G7F0-F1
#
_entry.id   AF-T0G7F0-F1
#
_cell.length_a   1.000
_cell.length_b   1.000
_cell.length_c   1.000
_cell.angle_alpha   90.00
_cell.angle_beta   90.00
_cell.angle_gamma   90.00
#
_symmetry.space_group_name_H-M   'P 1'
#
loop_
_entity.id
_entity.type
_entity.pdbx_description
1 polymer ?
#
loop_
_entity_poly.entity_id
_entity_poly.type
_entity_poly.pdbx_seq_one_letter_code
_entity_poly.pdbx_strand_id
1 'polypeptide(L)'
;MGSMYKEQKKTNKILTKQTKFNEKIAKANFELQNKQNVELERQTFLLELEQKNREYQKYLRDFIFEMKKFAEEIGSGKYSEIPAYTAARIVKTRIESEGISSQSFEQIQDKEFYSQAIESLNKVLENASEKTITDGNSYIEKYQEFLKSIDRKEFAKDYFSNWGKNFFYTLQPDGDEFKKKLNFLAVGLFSASMILTFVPIPILGGFIGLSVMHIWLQKRIVKDYSPLFSSISVSTNSISGFMAFKKAIQVIEGSILESEGELRKFRQNNFPEIEKYELPR
;
A
#
# COMPACT_ATOMS: atom_id res chain seq x y z
N MET A 1 -61.88 14.62 58.86
CA MET A 1 -60.76 14.88 57.92
C MET A 1 -59.38 14.41 58.39
N GLY A 2 -59.14 14.08 59.68
CA GLY A 2 -57.80 13.74 60.19
C GLY A 2 -57.27 12.31 60.00
N SER A 3 -58.10 11.29 59.73
CA SER A 3 -57.64 9.90 59.51
C SER A 3 -57.14 9.68 58.08
N MET A 4 -57.85 10.22 57.09
CA MET A 4 -57.50 10.13 55.67
C MET A 4 -56.13 10.75 55.35
N TYR A 5 -55.79 11.87 55.99
CA TYR A 5 -54.48 12.52 55.84
C TYR A 5 -53.33 11.68 56.43
N LYS A 6 -53.56 10.96 57.55
CA LYS A 6 -52.56 10.06 58.15
C LYS A 6 -52.33 8.82 57.28
N GLU A 7 -53.37 8.29 56.65
CA GLU A 7 -53.26 7.17 55.71
C GLU A 7 -52.54 7.58 54.42
N GLN A 8 -52.91 8.72 53.82
CA GLN A 8 -52.18 9.28 52.67
C GLN A 8 -50.68 9.45 52.95
N LYS A 9 -50.33 9.96 54.14
CA LYS A 9 -48.92 10.13 54.53
C LYS A 9 -48.16 8.80 54.69
N LYS A 10 -48.83 7.75 55.18
CA LYS A 10 -48.25 6.40 55.26
C LYS A 10 -48.05 5.78 53.87
N THR A 11 -49.07 5.87 53.01
CA THR A 11 -49.01 5.38 51.62
C THR A 11 -47.91 6.08 50.83
N ASN A 12 -47.81 7.41 50.92
CA ASN A 12 -46.74 8.17 50.28
C ASN A 12 -45.36 7.75 50.78
N LYS A 13 -45.18 7.50 52.08
CA LYS A 13 -43.90 7.05 52.64
C LYS A 13 -43.49 5.65 52.13
N ILE A 14 -44.45 4.75 51.91
CA ILE A 14 -44.20 3.42 51.35
C ILE A 14 -43.84 3.54 49.86
N LEU A 15 -44.61 4.31 49.08
CA LEU A 15 -44.34 4.58 47.67
C LEU A 15 -42.96 5.22 47.46
N THR A 16 -42.57 6.21 48.28
CA THR A 16 -41.23 6.82 48.19
C THR A 16 -40.12 5.82 48.51
N LYS A 17 -40.32 4.92 49.49
CA LYS A 17 -39.33 3.88 49.80
C LYS A 17 -39.19 2.85 48.68
N GLN A 18 -40.30 2.41 48.09
CA GLN A 18 -40.29 1.52 46.93
C GLN A 18 -39.63 2.18 45.72
N THR A 19 -39.92 3.45 45.46
CA THR A 19 -39.31 4.21 44.36
C THR A 19 -37.79 4.29 44.55
N LYS A 20 -37.31 4.67 45.74
CA LYS A 20 -35.86 4.72 46.03
C LYS A 20 -35.17 3.36 45.95
N PHE A 21 -35.85 2.29 46.35
CA PHE A 21 -35.32 0.93 46.24
C PHE A 21 -35.22 0.48 44.78
N ASN A 22 -36.25 0.75 43.98
CA ASN A 22 -36.27 0.45 42.55
C ASN A 22 -35.21 1.28 41.78
N GLU A 23 -35.01 2.56 42.13
CA GLU A 23 -33.92 3.38 41.59
C GLU A 23 -32.55 2.80 41.91
N LYS A 24 -32.36 2.28 43.13
CA LYS A 24 -31.09 1.65 43.53
C LYS A 24 -30.83 0.35 42.74
N ILE A 25 -31.86 -0.46 42.53
CA ILE A 25 -31.76 -1.67 41.70
C ILE A 25 -31.47 -1.30 40.24
N ALA A 26 -32.19 -0.32 39.69
CA ALA A 26 -31.99 0.11 38.30
C ALA A 26 -30.57 0.63 38.06
N LYS A 27 -30.02 1.42 39.00
CA LYS A 27 -28.62 1.87 38.94
C LYS A 27 -27.63 0.71 39.02
N ALA A 28 -27.82 -0.22 39.95
CA ALA A 28 -26.96 -1.39 40.08
C ALA A 28 -26.98 -2.29 38.83
N ASN A 29 -28.17 -2.48 38.23
CA ASN A 29 -28.32 -3.24 36.99
C ASN A 29 -27.65 -2.53 35.80
N PHE A 30 -27.78 -1.19 35.71
CA PHE A 30 -27.12 -0.40 34.67
C PHE A 30 -25.59 -0.46 34.80
N GLU A 31 -25.05 -0.37 36.02
CA GLU A 31 -23.61 -0.54 36.28
C GLU A 31 -23.11 -1.95 35.93
N LEU A 32 -23.89 -2.99 36.25
CA LEU A 32 -23.58 -4.37 35.89
C LEU A 32 -23.57 -4.56 34.37
N GLN A 33 -24.59 -4.03 33.68
CA GLN A 33 -24.68 -4.08 32.23
C GLN A 33 -23.52 -3.36 31.56
N ASN A 34 -23.11 -2.19 32.06
CA ASN A 34 -21.94 -1.47 31.56
C ASN A 34 -20.65 -2.29 31.75
N LYS A 35 -20.46 -2.92 32.91
CA LYS A 35 -19.30 -3.80 33.14
C LYS A 35 -19.28 -4.99 32.19
N GLN A 36 -20.44 -5.60 31.94
CA GLN A 36 -20.58 -6.70 30.98
C GLN A 36 -20.27 -6.25 29.55
N ASN A 37 -20.75 -5.07 29.15
CA ASN A 37 -20.47 -4.51 27.82
C ASN A 37 -18.98 -4.23 27.62
N VAL A 38 -18.30 -3.62 28.62
CA VAL A 38 -16.84 -3.37 28.54
C VAL A 38 -16.05 -4.68 28.45
N GLU A 39 -16.44 -5.71 29.20
CA GLU A 39 -15.77 -7.01 29.12
C GLU A 39 -16.03 -7.71 27.78
N LEU A 40 -17.22 -7.58 27.21
CA LEU A 40 -17.54 -8.09 25.86
C LEU A 40 -16.72 -7.37 24.78
N GLU A 41 -16.57 -6.05 24.86
CA GLU A 41 -15.71 -5.28 23.94
C GLU A 41 -14.25 -5.76 24.02
N ARG A 42 -13.75 -5.98 25.24
CA ARG A 42 -12.40 -6.51 25.47
C ARG A 42 -12.23 -7.91 24.89
N GLN A 43 -13.19 -8.81 25.11
CA GLN A 43 -13.13 -10.17 24.56
C GLN A 43 -13.20 -10.17 23.03
N THR A 44 -14.05 -9.32 22.46
CA THR A 44 -14.17 -9.15 21.00
C THR A 44 -12.84 -8.69 20.41
N PHE A 45 -12.21 -7.68 21.02
CA PHE A 45 -10.90 -7.20 20.60
C PHE A 45 -9.81 -8.29 20.66
N LEU A 46 -9.78 -9.08 21.73
CA LEU A 46 -8.82 -10.19 21.86
C LEU A 46 -9.04 -11.27 20.80
N LEU A 47 -10.30 -11.60 20.51
CA LEU A 47 -10.66 -12.56 19.46
C LEU A 47 -10.25 -12.07 18.07
N GLU A 48 -10.46 -10.78 17.77
CA GLU A 48 -10.01 -10.17 16.52
C GLU A 48 -8.48 -10.21 16.40
N LEU A 49 -7.76 -9.91 17.49
CA LEU A 49 -6.31 -9.98 17.51
C LEU A 49 -5.81 -11.42 17.30
N GLU A 50 -6.44 -12.40 17.97
CA GLU A 50 -6.11 -13.81 17.82
C GLU A 50 -6.39 -14.31 16.40
N GLN A 51 -7.49 -13.88 15.79
CA GLN A 51 -7.79 -14.19 14.39
C GLN A 51 -6.74 -13.61 13.45
N LYS A 52 -6.37 -12.33 13.61
CA LYS A 52 -5.29 -11.71 12.82
C LYS A 52 -3.96 -12.44 12.99
N ASN A 53 -3.63 -12.85 14.21
CA ASN A 53 -2.42 -13.62 14.47
C ASN A 53 -2.46 -15.00 13.78
N ARG A 54 -3.61 -15.69 13.81
CA ARG A 54 -3.77 -16.97 13.08
C ARG A 54 -3.62 -16.79 11.57
N GLU A 55 -4.23 -15.77 11.00
CA GLU A 55 -4.11 -15.46 9.58
C GLU A 55 -2.66 -15.14 9.20
N TYR A 56 -1.97 -14.37 10.04
CA TYR A 56 -0.55 -14.07 9.85
C TYR A 56 0.34 -15.31 9.96
N GLN A 57 0.13 -16.17 10.96
CA GLN A 57 0.88 -17.43 11.09
C GLN A 57 0.62 -18.37 9.91
N LYS A 58 -0.60 -18.41 9.39
CA LYS A 58 -0.92 -19.16 8.17
C LYS A 58 -0.16 -18.61 6.96
N TYR A 59 -0.17 -17.29 6.77
CA TYR A 59 0.61 -16.63 5.72
C TYR A 59 2.10 -17.00 5.81
N LEU A 60 2.68 -16.86 7.00
CA LEU A 60 4.09 -17.19 7.24
C LEU A 60 4.40 -18.64 6.87
N ARG A 61 3.54 -19.57 7.26
CA ARG A 61 3.70 -21.00 6.92
C ARG A 61 3.67 -21.23 5.42
N ASP A 62 2.66 -20.70 4.74
CA ASP A 62 2.50 -20.88 3.29
C ASP A 62 3.72 -20.28 2.55
N PHE A 63 4.15 -19.10 2.98
CA PHE A 63 5.35 -18.42 2.47
C PHE A 63 6.61 -19.26 2.65
N ILE A 64 6.90 -19.72 3.88
CA ILE A 64 8.15 -20.44 4.14
C ILE A 64 8.19 -21.81 3.49
N PHE A 65 7.03 -22.46 3.35
CA PHE A 65 6.91 -23.70 2.60
C PHE A 65 7.26 -23.51 1.12
N GLU A 66 6.77 -22.42 0.50
CA GLU A 66 7.15 -22.05 -0.87
C GLU A 66 8.65 -21.77 -0.98
N MET A 67 9.20 -20.94 -0.07
CA MET A 67 10.61 -20.57 -0.09
C MET A 67 11.54 -21.77 0.13
N LYS A 68 11.15 -22.70 1.00
CA LYS A 68 11.87 -23.97 1.20
C LYS A 68 11.89 -24.80 -0.08
N LYS A 69 10.74 -24.95 -0.75
CA LYS A 69 10.65 -25.68 -2.02
C LYS A 69 11.56 -25.05 -3.08
N PHE A 70 11.62 -23.73 -3.15
CA PHE A 70 12.52 -23.03 -4.05
C PHE A 70 13.99 -23.25 -3.70
N ALA A 71 14.35 -23.13 -2.42
CA ALA A 71 15.71 -23.39 -1.95
C ALA A 71 16.17 -24.82 -2.28
N GLU A 72 15.32 -25.83 -2.03
CA GLU A 72 15.60 -27.23 -2.39
C GLU A 72 15.78 -27.42 -3.89
N GLU A 73 14.93 -26.80 -4.72
CA GLU A 73 15.07 -26.90 -6.17
C GLU A 73 16.34 -26.24 -6.67
N ILE A 74 16.69 -25.05 -6.15
CA ILE A 74 17.91 -24.34 -6.52
C ILE A 74 19.15 -25.12 -6.07
N GLY A 75 19.13 -25.67 -4.85
CA GLY A 75 20.21 -26.48 -4.28
C GLY A 75 20.36 -27.88 -4.90
N SER A 76 19.41 -28.33 -5.73
CA SER A 76 19.45 -29.66 -6.36
C SER A 76 20.51 -29.82 -7.46
N GLY A 77 21.17 -28.72 -7.88
CA GLY A 77 22.14 -28.73 -8.96
C GLY A 77 21.52 -28.83 -10.36
N LYS A 78 20.20 -28.65 -10.47
CA LYS A 78 19.45 -28.65 -11.74
C LYS A 78 19.80 -27.47 -12.66
N TYR A 79 20.21 -26.34 -12.08
CA TYR A 79 20.56 -25.13 -12.81
C TYR A 79 22.07 -25.00 -12.98
N SER A 80 22.50 -24.33 -14.05
CA SER A 80 23.89 -23.89 -14.15
C SER A 80 24.21 -22.84 -13.08
N GLU A 81 25.49 -22.60 -12.85
CA GLU A 81 25.97 -21.83 -11.69
C GLU A 81 25.39 -20.40 -11.63
N ILE A 82 25.33 -19.69 -12.76
CA ILE A 82 24.83 -18.30 -12.82
C ILE A 82 23.32 -18.20 -12.53
N PRO A 83 22.43 -18.96 -13.20
CA PRO A 83 21.01 -19.00 -12.82
C PRO A 83 20.78 -19.48 -11.39
N ALA A 84 21.54 -20.47 -10.90
CA ALA A 84 21.41 -20.96 -9.53
C ALA A 84 21.73 -19.85 -8.51
N TYR A 85 22.84 -19.14 -8.70
CA TYR A 85 23.23 -18.01 -7.88
C TYR A 85 22.17 -16.90 -7.92
N THR A 86 21.72 -16.55 -9.12
CA THR A 86 20.74 -15.48 -9.33
C THR A 86 19.41 -15.80 -8.64
N ALA A 87 18.88 -17.02 -8.85
CA ALA A 87 17.69 -17.49 -8.18
C ALA A 87 17.85 -17.53 -6.64
N ALA A 88 19.00 -18.03 -6.15
CA ALA A 88 19.27 -18.09 -4.72
C ALA A 88 19.28 -16.69 -4.09
N ARG A 89 19.88 -15.71 -4.79
CA ARG A 89 19.94 -14.33 -4.33
C ARG A 89 18.56 -13.69 -4.28
N ILE A 90 17.73 -13.89 -5.32
CA ILE A 90 16.36 -13.39 -5.38
C ILE A 90 15.51 -13.96 -4.24
N VAL A 91 15.50 -15.30 -4.08
CA VAL A 91 14.71 -15.98 -3.04
C VAL A 91 15.17 -15.53 -1.65
N LYS A 92 16.49 -15.45 -1.42
CA LYS A 92 17.03 -14.98 -0.14
C LYS A 92 16.60 -13.54 0.16
N THR A 93 16.72 -12.64 -0.81
CA THR A 93 16.29 -11.25 -0.64
C THR A 93 14.79 -11.15 -0.38
N ARG A 94 13.95 -11.99 -1.01
CA ARG A 94 12.51 -12.05 -0.73
C ARG A 94 12.23 -12.46 0.72
N ILE A 95 12.94 -13.45 1.26
CA ILE A 95 12.82 -13.83 2.68
C ILE A 95 13.25 -12.67 3.59
N GLU A 96 14.37 -12.02 3.27
CA GLU A 96 14.90 -10.90 4.05
C GLU A 96 13.96 -9.68 4.03
N SER A 97 13.28 -9.39 2.92
CA SER A 97 12.37 -8.26 2.78
C SER A 97 11.07 -8.41 3.59
N GLU A 98 10.64 -9.65 3.86
CA GLU A 98 9.51 -9.90 4.77
C GLU A 98 9.85 -9.58 6.24
N GLY A 99 11.14 -9.36 6.56
CA GLY A 99 11.59 -9.12 7.93
C GLY A 99 11.35 -10.32 8.85
N ILE A 100 11.20 -11.51 8.29
CA ILE A 100 10.93 -12.73 9.05
C ILE A 100 12.24 -13.40 9.49
N SER A 101 12.17 -14.07 10.63
CA SER A 101 13.25 -14.91 11.15
C SER A 101 12.67 -16.23 11.63
N SER A 102 13.52 -17.17 12.04
CA SER A 102 13.07 -18.39 12.71
C SER A 102 12.21 -18.12 13.95
N GLN A 103 12.31 -16.94 14.57
CA GLN A 103 11.49 -16.57 15.74
C GLN A 103 10.08 -16.12 15.36
N SER A 104 9.84 -15.78 14.10
CA SER A 104 8.52 -15.33 13.61
C SER A 104 7.47 -16.45 13.59
N PHE A 105 7.90 -17.71 13.60
CA PHE A 105 7.04 -18.87 13.52
C PHE A 105 6.71 -19.43 14.91
N GLU A 106 5.47 -19.85 15.12
CA GLU A 106 5.08 -20.52 16.36
C GLU A 106 5.49 -22.00 16.37
N GLN A 107 5.28 -22.70 15.24
CA GLN A 107 5.51 -24.15 15.16
C GLN A 107 6.98 -24.49 14.89
N ILE A 108 7.51 -25.48 15.60
CA ILE A 108 8.91 -25.92 15.47
C ILE A 108 9.24 -26.33 14.04
N GLN A 109 8.33 -27.06 13.37
CA GLN A 109 8.52 -27.50 11.99
C GLN A 109 8.72 -26.32 11.02
N ASP A 110 7.96 -25.23 11.19
CA ASP A 110 8.07 -24.05 10.34
C ASP A 110 9.42 -23.32 10.56
N LYS A 111 9.95 -23.36 11.80
CA LYS A 111 11.31 -22.85 12.13
C LYS A 111 12.41 -23.67 11.47
N GLU A 112 12.25 -24.99 11.45
CA GLU A 112 13.18 -25.90 10.78
C GLU A 112 13.15 -25.68 9.27
N PHE A 113 11.97 -25.51 8.68
CA PHE A 113 11.82 -25.16 7.26
C PHE A 113 12.53 -23.86 6.91
N TYR A 114 12.39 -22.83 7.75
CA TYR A 114 13.15 -21.59 7.59
C TYR A 114 14.66 -21.82 7.61
N SER A 115 15.14 -22.52 8.63
CA SER A 115 16.58 -22.77 8.81
C SER A 115 17.17 -23.54 7.62
N GLN A 116 16.46 -24.59 7.16
CA GLN A 116 16.86 -25.39 6.00
C GLN A 116 16.88 -24.58 4.70
N ALA A 117 15.86 -23.73 4.48
CA ALA A 117 15.80 -22.87 3.31
C ALA A 117 17.00 -21.91 3.27
N ILE A 118 17.26 -21.21 4.37
CA ILE A 118 18.38 -20.27 4.48
C ILE A 118 19.73 -20.97 4.33
N GLU A 119 19.92 -22.12 4.97
CA GLU A 119 21.16 -22.89 4.86
C GLU A 119 21.42 -23.34 3.42
N SER A 120 20.39 -23.85 2.74
CA SER A 120 20.50 -24.30 1.35
C SER A 120 20.85 -23.13 0.40
N LEU A 121 20.19 -21.98 0.57
CA LEU A 121 20.47 -20.78 -0.22
C LEU A 121 21.88 -20.25 0.05
N ASN A 122 22.31 -20.21 1.31
CA ASN A 122 23.66 -19.76 1.67
C ASN A 122 24.72 -20.65 1.04
N LYS A 123 24.56 -21.97 1.06
CA LYS A 123 25.49 -22.90 0.39
C LYS A 123 25.64 -22.59 -1.10
N VAL A 124 24.54 -22.28 -1.80
CA VAL A 124 24.60 -21.93 -3.23
C VAL A 124 25.36 -20.61 -3.43
N LEU A 125 25.10 -19.61 -2.59
CA LEU A 125 25.74 -18.30 -2.68
C LEU A 125 27.23 -18.33 -2.30
N GLU A 126 27.62 -19.11 -1.29
CA GLU A 126 28.99 -19.23 -0.80
C GLU A 126 29.89 -20.05 -1.73
N ASN A 127 29.32 -21.01 -2.45
CA ASN A 127 30.05 -21.84 -3.41
C ASN A 127 30.17 -21.19 -4.82
N ALA A 128 29.54 -20.04 -5.03
CA ALA A 128 29.58 -19.36 -6.33
C ALA A 128 30.96 -18.77 -6.62
N SER A 129 31.43 -18.93 -7.85
CA SER A 129 32.67 -18.30 -8.32
C SER A 129 32.53 -16.78 -8.41
N GLU A 130 33.65 -16.06 -8.35
CA GLU A 130 33.68 -14.59 -8.47
C GLU A 130 33.02 -14.08 -9.76
N LYS A 131 33.22 -14.81 -10.86
CA LYS A 131 32.57 -14.51 -12.14
C LYS A 131 31.05 -14.67 -12.03
N THR A 132 30.58 -15.77 -11.46
CA THR A 132 29.15 -16.02 -11.24
C THR A 132 28.51 -14.93 -10.40
N ILE A 133 29.18 -14.51 -9.32
CA ILE A 133 28.73 -13.42 -8.44
C ILE A 133 28.57 -12.13 -9.25
N THR A 134 29.57 -11.80 -10.08
CA THR A 134 29.56 -10.58 -10.90
C THR A 134 28.44 -10.60 -11.93
N ASP A 135 28.34 -11.68 -12.71
CA ASP A 135 27.35 -11.82 -13.78
C ASP A 135 25.92 -11.86 -13.21
N GLY A 136 25.70 -12.60 -12.12
CA GLY A 136 24.41 -12.70 -11.45
C GLY A 136 23.97 -11.38 -10.82
N ASN A 137 24.86 -10.65 -10.14
CA ASN A 137 24.54 -9.34 -9.60
C ASN A 137 24.22 -8.32 -10.70
N SER A 138 24.94 -8.35 -11.84
CA SER A 138 24.62 -7.49 -12.97
C SER A 138 23.24 -7.77 -13.56
N TYR A 139 22.81 -9.03 -13.62
CA TYR A 139 21.45 -9.38 -14.00
C TYR A 139 20.42 -8.81 -13.02
N ILE A 140 20.62 -9.01 -11.72
CA ILE A 140 19.71 -8.55 -10.67
C ILE A 140 19.57 -7.03 -10.69
N GLU A 141 20.67 -6.30 -10.85
CA GLU A 141 20.67 -4.84 -10.94
C GLU A 141 19.82 -4.37 -12.13
N LYS A 142 20.05 -4.91 -13.34
CA LYS A 142 19.24 -4.59 -14.52
C LYS A 142 17.78 -4.96 -14.37
N TYR A 143 17.49 -6.13 -13.77
CA TYR A 143 16.13 -6.55 -13.48
C TYR A 143 15.42 -5.55 -12.56
N GLN A 144 16.09 -5.13 -11.48
CA GLN A 144 15.56 -4.13 -10.55
C GLN A 144 15.37 -2.76 -11.21
N GLU A 145 16.24 -2.34 -12.12
CA GLU A 145 16.07 -1.12 -12.89
C GLU A 145 14.80 -1.15 -13.76
N PHE A 146 14.51 -2.28 -14.42
CA PHE A 146 13.25 -2.46 -15.14
C PHE A 146 12.04 -2.34 -14.22
N LEU A 147 12.06 -3.01 -13.06
CA LEU A 147 10.97 -2.93 -12.10
C LEU A 147 10.75 -1.48 -11.63
N LYS A 148 11.81 -0.80 -11.16
CA LYS A 148 11.75 0.60 -10.72
C LYS A 148 11.21 1.53 -11.81
N SER A 149 11.65 1.34 -13.06
CA SER A 149 11.19 2.13 -14.21
C SER A 149 9.68 1.99 -14.41
N ILE A 150 9.16 0.77 -14.29
CA ILE A 150 7.74 0.50 -14.50
C ILE A 150 6.91 0.99 -13.30
N ASP A 151 7.36 0.79 -12.07
CA ASP A 151 6.69 1.33 -10.87
C ASP A 151 6.57 2.85 -10.94
N ARG A 152 7.62 3.54 -11.39
CA ARG A 152 7.60 4.99 -11.64
C ARG A 152 6.54 5.38 -12.67
N LYS A 153 6.44 4.63 -13.77
CA LYS A 153 5.41 4.87 -14.80
C LYS A 153 4.01 4.62 -14.27
N GLU A 154 3.79 3.56 -13.50
CA GLU A 154 2.50 3.26 -12.87
C GLU A 154 2.08 4.33 -11.87
N PHE A 155 3.01 4.80 -11.05
CA PHE A 155 2.76 5.90 -10.14
C PHE A 155 2.38 7.18 -10.89
N ALA A 156 3.05 7.49 -12.01
CA ALA A 156 2.68 8.61 -12.87
C ALA A 156 1.28 8.40 -13.47
N LYS A 157 0.95 7.18 -13.93
CA LYS A 157 -0.38 6.82 -14.43
C LYS A 157 -1.46 7.03 -13.37
N ASP A 158 -1.24 6.61 -12.13
CA ASP A 158 -2.20 6.81 -11.03
C ASP A 158 -2.38 8.29 -10.70
N TYR A 159 -1.26 9.02 -10.59
CA TYR A 159 -1.30 10.47 -10.33
C TYR A 159 -2.16 11.18 -11.36
N PHE A 160 -1.93 10.87 -12.63
CA PHE A 160 -2.75 11.37 -13.69
C PHE A 160 -4.18 10.83 -13.52
N SER A 161 -4.47 9.54 -13.57
CA SER A 161 -5.84 9.00 -13.46
C SER A 161 -6.70 9.62 -12.34
N ASN A 162 -6.08 9.96 -11.21
CA ASN A 162 -6.67 10.63 -10.06
C ASN A 162 -6.41 12.15 -9.97
N TRP A 163 -6.23 12.83 -11.11
CA TRP A 163 -5.77 14.22 -11.19
C TRP A 163 -6.61 15.20 -10.38
N GLY A 164 -7.94 15.01 -10.32
CA GLY A 164 -8.83 15.86 -9.51
C GLY A 164 -8.51 15.84 -8.02
N LYS A 165 -8.08 14.70 -7.48
CA LYS A 165 -7.63 14.58 -6.07
C LYS A 165 -6.20 15.09 -5.89
N ASN A 166 -5.37 14.92 -6.92
CA ASN A 166 -3.97 15.31 -6.91
C ASN A 166 -3.74 16.75 -7.40
N PHE A 167 -4.82 17.52 -7.58
CA PHE A 167 -4.82 18.80 -8.26
C PHE A 167 -3.89 19.85 -7.60
N PHE A 168 -3.79 19.82 -6.27
CA PHE A 168 -2.92 20.69 -5.49
C PHE A 168 -1.48 20.20 -5.39
N TYR A 169 -1.13 19.10 -6.04
CA TYR A 169 0.17 18.48 -5.93
C TYR A 169 0.85 18.41 -7.28
N THR A 170 2.16 18.62 -7.32
CA THR A 170 3.04 18.26 -8.44
C THR A 170 3.87 17.05 -8.05
N LEU A 171 4.10 16.16 -9.01
CA LEU A 171 5.09 15.11 -8.83
C LEU A 171 6.49 15.70 -9.03
N GLN A 172 7.36 15.50 -8.04
CA GLN A 172 8.78 15.76 -8.20
C GLN A 172 9.53 14.42 -8.12
N PRO A 173 10.46 14.16 -9.06
CA PRO A 173 11.38 13.05 -8.89
C PRO A 173 12.25 13.32 -7.66
N ASP A 174 12.30 12.37 -6.73
CA ASP A 174 13.15 12.42 -5.53
C ASP A 174 13.91 11.09 -5.41
N GLY A 175 15.11 11.05 -5.99
CA GLY A 175 15.90 9.82 -6.06
C GLY A 175 15.15 8.71 -6.79
N ASP A 176 14.81 7.65 -6.05
CA ASP A 176 14.12 6.47 -6.58
C ASP A 176 12.59 6.59 -6.64
N GLU A 177 12.00 7.59 -5.99
CA GLU A 177 10.55 7.72 -5.81
C GLU A 177 9.98 9.03 -6.37
N PHE A 178 8.67 9.06 -6.59
CA PHE A 178 7.93 10.29 -6.86
C PHE A 178 7.24 10.81 -5.61
N LYS A 179 7.58 12.04 -5.19
CA LYS A 179 6.90 12.70 -4.07
C LYS A 179 5.87 13.70 -4.56
N LYS A 180 4.70 13.70 -3.91
CA LYS A 180 3.66 14.71 -4.09
C LYS A 180 4.07 15.97 -3.33
N LYS A 181 4.42 17.03 -4.06
CA LYS A 181 4.72 18.35 -3.47
C LYS A 181 3.57 19.31 -3.69
N LEU A 182 3.20 20.06 -2.66
CA LEU A 182 2.13 21.03 -2.73
C LEU A 182 2.47 22.15 -3.73
N ASN A 183 1.54 22.46 -4.62
CA ASN A 183 1.68 23.44 -5.69
C ASN A 183 1.00 24.74 -5.27
N PHE A 184 1.78 25.65 -4.68
CA PHE A 184 1.28 26.93 -4.15
C PHE A 184 0.56 27.78 -5.21
N LEU A 185 0.94 27.68 -6.49
CA LEU A 185 0.24 28.37 -7.58
C LEU A 185 -1.15 27.78 -7.83
N ALA A 186 -1.28 26.44 -7.80
CA ALA A 186 -2.58 25.78 -7.93
C ALA A 186 -3.51 26.12 -6.75
N VAL A 187 -2.95 26.18 -5.54
CA VAL A 187 -3.67 26.64 -4.33
C VAL A 187 -4.10 28.09 -4.47
N GLY A 188 -3.20 28.98 -4.88
CA GLY A 188 -3.50 30.40 -5.07
C GLY A 188 -4.59 30.66 -6.12
N LEU A 189 -4.54 29.98 -7.26
CA LEU A 189 -5.54 30.08 -8.32
C LEU A 189 -6.91 29.53 -7.88
N PHE A 190 -6.92 28.41 -7.14
CA PHE A 190 -8.15 27.86 -6.59
C PHE A 190 -8.79 28.83 -5.60
N SER A 191 -8.00 29.38 -4.66
CA SER A 191 -8.47 30.38 -3.69
C SER A 191 -8.99 31.64 -4.37
N ALA A 192 -8.32 32.13 -5.42
CA ALA A 192 -8.80 33.27 -6.21
C ALA A 192 -10.13 32.97 -6.91
N SER A 193 -10.30 31.75 -7.46
CA SER A 193 -11.57 31.33 -8.08
C SER A 193 -12.72 31.20 -7.06
N MET A 194 -12.42 30.78 -5.83
CA MET A 194 -13.36 30.79 -4.70
C MET A 194 -13.74 32.21 -4.27
N ILE A 195 -12.84 33.19 -4.33
CA ILE A 195 -13.19 34.58 -3.99
C ILE A 195 -14.10 35.19 -5.06
N LEU A 196 -13.83 34.91 -6.34
CA LEU A 196 -14.61 35.39 -7.48
C LEU A 196 -16.02 34.78 -7.59
N THR A 197 -16.28 33.66 -6.90
CA THR A 197 -17.63 33.10 -6.74
C THR A 197 -18.47 33.87 -5.73
N PHE A 198 -17.88 34.69 -4.84
CA PHE A 198 -18.63 35.43 -3.83
C PHE A 198 -18.67 36.95 -4.09
N VAL A 199 -17.76 37.51 -4.90
CA VAL A 199 -17.69 38.96 -5.17
C VAL A 199 -17.05 39.23 -6.55
N PRO A 200 -17.63 40.03 -7.47
CA PRO A 200 -18.96 40.64 -7.52
C PRO A 200 -19.95 39.96 -8.49
N ILE A 201 -19.55 38.88 -9.20
CA ILE A 201 -20.42 38.15 -10.16
C ILE A 201 -20.47 36.67 -9.73
N PRO A 202 -21.38 36.32 -8.80
CA PRO A 202 -21.25 35.11 -7.98
C PRO A 202 -21.40 33.77 -8.72
N ILE A 203 -21.90 33.78 -9.97
CA ILE A 203 -22.12 32.55 -10.74
C ILE A 203 -21.20 32.53 -11.96
N LEU A 204 -21.25 33.54 -12.84
CA LEU A 204 -20.41 33.57 -14.04
C LEU A 204 -18.92 33.75 -13.73
N GLY A 205 -18.54 34.57 -12.74
CA GLY A 205 -17.14 34.81 -12.39
C GLY A 205 -16.43 33.55 -11.87
N GLY A 206 -17.13 32.78 -11.06
CA GLY A 206 -16.68 31.49 -10.55
C GLY A 206 -16.45 30.43 -11.62
N PHE A 207 -17.45 30.22 -12.49
CA PHE A 207 -17.33 29.24 -13.58
C PHE A 207 -16.26 29.62 -14.60
N ILE A 208 -16.12 30.92 -14.92
CA ILE A 208 -15.06 31.42 -15.81
C ILE A 208 -13.69 31.22 -15.15
N GLY A 209 -13.55 31.53 -13.85
CA GLY A 209 -12.31 31.31 -13.10
C GLY A 209 -11.87 29.85 -13.07
N LEU A 210 -12.79 28.93 -12.78
CA LEU A 210 -12.53 27.48 -12.80
C LEU A 210 -12.20 26.97 -14.22
N SER A 211 -12.84 27.52 -15.26
CA SER A 211 -12.57 27.15 -16.66
C SER A 211 -11.20 27.63 -17.13
N VAL A 212 -10.82 28.86 -16.82
CA VAL A 212 -9.49 29.43 -17.12
C VAL A 212 -8.40 28.64 -16.38
N MET A 213 -8.65 28.34 -15.12
CA MET A 213 -7.77 27.48 -14.32
C MET A 213 -7.63 26.10 -14.97
N HIS A 214 -8.74 25.44 -15.34
CA HIS A 214 -8.72 24.14 -16.03
C HIS A 214 -7.93 24.18 -17.34
N ILE A 215 -8.12 25.19 -18.19
CA ILE A 215 -7.38 25.34 -19.45
C ILE A 215 -5.89 25.60 -19.21
N TRP A 216 -5.55 26.46 -18.24
CA TRP A 216 -4.17 26.75 -17.86
C TRP A 216 -3.46 25.47 -17.40
N LEU A 217 -4.14 24.64 -16.61
CA LEU A 217 -3.63 23.37 -16.12
C LEU A 217 -3.44 22.34 -17.23
N GLN A 218 -4.38 22.23 -18.16
CA GLN A 218 -4.24 21.38 -19.34
C GLN A 218 -3.01 21.77 -20.18
N LYS A 219 -2.74 23.08 -20.33
CA LYS A 219 -1.53 23.58 -21.01
C LYS A 219 -0.25 23.34 -20.20
N ARG A 220 -0.33 23.28 -18.87
CA ARG A 220 0.80 23.10 -17.95
C ARG A 220 1.35 21.67 -17.93
N ILE A 221 0.51 20.66 -18.21
CA ILE A 221 0.91 19.23 -18.24
C ILE A 221 2.15 19.04 -19.11
N VAL A 222 2.19 19.63 -20.30
CA VAL A 222 3.30 19.46 -21.26
C VAL A 222 4.59 20.12 -20.77
N LYS A 223 4.48 21.32 -20.21
CA LYS A 223 5.62 22.19 -19.89
C LYS A 223 6.25 21.85 -18.54
N ASP A 224 5.43 21.69 -17.51
CA ASP A 224 5.93 21.55 -16.14
C ASP A 224 6.19 20.10 -15.74
N TYR A 225 5.57 19.14 -16.44
CA TYR A 225 5.86 17.72 -16.27
C TYR A 225 6.80 17.19 -17.35
N SER A 226 7.37 18.04 -18.22
CA SER A 226 8.41 17.61 -19.16
C SER A 226 9.60 16.90 -18.48
N PRO A 227 10.08 17.36 -17.30
CA PRO A 227 11.10 16.62 -16.56
C PRO A 227 10.62 15.24 -16.08
N LEU A 228 9.34 15.14 -15.67
CA LEU A 228 8.73 13.87 -15.25
C LEU A 228 8.55 12.92 -16.44
N PHE A 229 8.04 13.41 -17.56
CA PHE A 229 7.88 12.61 -18.77
C PHE A 229 9.24 12.15 -19.31
N SER A 230 10.26 13.02 -19.29
CA SER A 230 11.63 12.65 -19.60
C SER A 230 12.16 11.57 -18.66
N SER A 231 11.89 11.67 -17.34
CA SER A 231 12.38 10.70 -16.37
C SER A 231 11.72 9.32 -16.48
N ILE A 232 10.53 9.25 -17.10
CA ILE A 232 9.83 7.99 -17.41
C ILE A 232 9.92 7.60 -18.90
N SER A 233 10.82 8.25 -19.65
CA SER A 233 11.06 7.99 -21.09
C SER A 233 9.82 8.15 -21.97
N VAL A 234 8.93 9.07 -21.63
CA VAL A 234 7.73 9.42 -22.38
C VAL A 234 7.95 10.69 -23.21
N SER A 235 7.68 10.62 -24.51
CA SER A 235 7.76 11.80 -25.38
C SER A 235 6.57 12.75 -25.18
N THR A 236 6.86 13.99 -24.78
CA THR A 236 5.87 15.06 -24.57
C THR A 236 5.31 15.64 -25.87
N ASN A 237 5.97 15.40 -27.01
CA ASN A 237 5.56 15.93 -28.32
C ASN A 237 4.15 15.47 -28.74
N SER A 238 3.69 14.33 -28.20
CA SER A 238 2.36 13.76 -28.44
C SER A 238 1.26 14.36 -27.54
N ILE A 239 1.65 15.03 -26.45
CA ILE A 239 0.76 15.56 -25.42
C ILE A 239 0.52 17.03 -25.73
N SER A 240 -0.57 17.34 -26.43
CA SER A 240 -0.98 18.73 -26.69
C SER A 240 -2.50 18.87 -26.79
N GLY A 241 -2.99 20.06 -26.40
CA GLY A 241 -4.39 20.47 -26.51
C GLY A 241 -5.26 20.23 -25.27
N PHE A 242 -6.55 20.59 -25.41
CA PHE A 242 -7.59 20.23 -24.44
C PHE A 242 -7.68 18.70 -24.42
N MET A 243 -7.58 18.06 -23.24
CA MET A 243 -7.41 16.60 -23.03
C MET A 243 -5.95 16.09 -22.98
N ALA A 244 -4.96 16.97 -22.80
CA ALA A 244 -3.56 16.60 -22.55
C ALA A 244 -3.42 15.51 -21.48
N PHE A 245 -4.28 15.57 -20.48
CA PHE A 245 -4.42 14.57 -19.44
C PHE A 245 -4.68 13.12 -19.92
N LYS A 246 -5.71 12.92 -20.77
CA LYS A 246 -6.07 11.58 -21.26
C LYS A 246 -5.00 11.03 -22.19
N LYS A 247 -4.41 11.91 -23.01
CA LYS A 247 -3.27 11.56 -23.87
C LYS A 247 -2.06 11.17 -23.03
N ALA A 248 -1.78 11.89 -21.94
CA ALA A 248 -0.69 11.54 -21.03
C ALA A 248 -0.88 10.13 -20.44
N ILE A 249 -2.09 9.78 -19.98
CA ILE A 249 -2.39 8.43 -19.50
C ILE A 249 -2.10 7.39 -20.58
N GLN A 250 -2.65 7.55 -21.79
CA GLN A 250 -2.48 6.60 -22.89
C GLN A 250 -1.01 6.40 -23.27
N VAL A 251 -0.23 7.47 -23.29
CA VAL A 251 1.20 7.39 -23.63
C VAL A 251 1.98 6.72 -22.49
N ILE A 252 1.64 6.99 -21.23
CA ILE A 252 2.23 6.30 -20.09
C ILE A 252 1.88 4.81 -20.13
N GLU A 253 0.63 4.44 -20.39
CA GLU A 253 0.19 3.04 -20.54
C GLU A 253 0.94 2.32 -21.65
N GLY A 254 1.10 2.96 -22.82
CA GLY A 254 1.91 2.42 -23.91
C GLY A 254 3.37 2.19 -23.50
N SER A 255 3.96 3.14 -22.77
CA SER A 255 5.33 3.04 -22.28
C SER A 255 5.51 1.99 -21.16
N ILE A 256 4.47 1.76 -20.35
CA ILE A 256 4.44 0.64 -19.40
C ILE A 256 4.52 -0.65 -20.19
N LEU A 257 3.57 -0.90 -21.10
CA LEU A 257 3.50 -2.11 -21.92
C LEU A 257 4.80 -2.39 -22.69
N GLU A 258 5.42 -1.34 -23.22
CA GLU A 258 6.73 -1.44 -23.88
C GLU A 258 7.80 -1.96 -22.92
N SER A 259 7.95 -1.35 -21.74
CA SER A 259 8.92 -1.80 -20.74
C SER A 259 8.59 -3.16 -20.14
N GLU A 260 7.32 -3.56 -20.01
CA GLU A 260 6.96 -4.93 -19.65
C GLU A 260 7.39 -5.93 -20.74
N GLY A 261 7.22 -5.54 -22.00
CA GLY A 261 7.68 -6.30 -23.15
C GLY A 261 9.21 -6.45 -23.18
N GLU A 262 9.95 -5.38 -22.87
CA GLU A 262 11.41 -5.38 -22.73
C GLU A 262 11.87 -6.25 -21.58
N LEU A 263 11.24 -6.13 -20.40
CA LEU A 263 11.53 -6.97 -19.24
C LEU A 263 11.30 -8.45 -19.59
N ARG A 264 10.20 -8.78 -20.25
CA ARG A 264 9.94 -10.16 -20.70
C ARG A 264 11.02 -10.66 -21.65
N LYS A 265 11.45 -9.85 -22.63
CA LYS A 265 12.53 -10.22 -23.55
C LYS A 265 13.86 -10.38 -22.81
N PHE A 266 14.17 -9.49 -21.87
CA PHE A 266 15.35 -9.58 -21.02
C PHE A 266 15.40 -10.90 -20.27
N ARG A 267 14.29 -11.30 -19.63
CA ARG A 267 14.19 -12.59 -18.92
C ARG A 267 14.38 -13.78 -19.85
N GLN A 268 13.65 -13.80 -20.97
CA GLN A 268 13.72 -14.89 -21.95
C GLN A 268 15.12 -15.08 -22.55
N ASN A 269 15.86 -13.98 -22.75
CA ASN A 269 17.18 -14.02 -23.38
C ASN A 269 18.33 -14.34 -22.40
N ASN A 270 18.11 -14.19 -21.09
CA ASN A 270 19.16 -14.38 -20.09
C ASN A 270 18.92 -15.66 -19.28
N PHE A 271 17.88 -15.70 -18.43
CA PHE A 271 17.61 -16.79 -17.50
C PHE A 271 16.10 -17.14 -17.46
N PRO A 272 15.53 -17.72 -18.53
CA PRO A 272 14.11 -18.06 -18.55
C PRO A 272 13.68 -19.02 -17.43
N GLU A 273 14.59 -19.88 -16.98
CA GLU A 273 14.33 -20.88 -15.95
C GLU A 273 14.13 -20.33 -14.54
N ILE A 274 14.57 -19.09 -14.28
CA ILE A 274 14.46 -18.47 -12.95
C ILE A 274 13.26 -17.52 -12.81
N GLU A 275 12.46 -17.33 -13.86
CA GLU A 275 11.29 -16.41 -13.87
C GLU A 275 10.32 -16.68 -12.71
N LYS A 276 10.11 -17.94 -12.35
CA LYS A 276 9.23 -18.34 -11.23
C LYS A 276 9.72 -17.92 -9.84
N TYR A 277 10.99 -17.58 -9.69
CA TYR A 277 11.58 -17.14 -8.43
C TYR A 277 11.52 -15.62 -8.27
N GLU A 278 11.39 -14.91 -9.38
CA GLU A 278 11.28 -13.46 -9.40
C GLU A 278 9.97 -13.00 -8.74
N LEU A 279 9.99 -11.78 -8.17
CA LEU A 279 8.81 -11.22 -7.54
C LEU A 279 7.66 -11.14 -8.57
N PRO A 280 6.47 -11.66 -8.24
CA PRO A 280 5.31 -11.45 -9.08
C PRO A 280 5.00 -9.95 -9.15
N ARG A 281 4.61 -9.50 -10.34
CA ARG A 281 3.87 -8.24 -10.50
C ARG A 281 2.40 -8.44 -10.22
#